data_AF-A0A450SV67-F1
#
_entry.id   AF-A0A450SV67-F1
#
_cell.length_a   1.000
_cell.length_b   1.000
_cell.length_c   1.000
_cell.angle_alpha   90.00
_cell.angle_beta   90.00
_cell.angle_gamma   90.00
#
_symmetry.space_group_name_H-M   'P 1'
#
loop_
_entity.id
_entity.type
_entity.pdbx_description
1 polymer ?
#
loop_
_entity_poly.entity_id
_entity_poly.type
_entity_poly.pdbx_seq_one_letter_code
_entity_poly.pdbx_strand_id
1 'polypeptide(L)'
;MTTTTAQPTYTYEDILRLFAETDRKMQENAQQMKEMDERLNKKIGALGNRLGDFVQEMLRPAVVELFQTLGIAVHEVYPNIGVNRNGGMEVDLFVVDDSQAIAIRPARSAPPPTPRRACALSNN
;
A
#
# COMPACT_ATOMS: atom_id res chain seq x y z
N MET A 1 51.07 15.62 -39.20
CA MET A 1 49.95 16.56 -39.34
C MET A 1 49.29 16.67 -37.97
N THR A 2 49.47 17.79 -37.27
CA THR A 2 48.85 18.04 -35.96
C THR A 2 47.52 18.74 -36.19
N THR A 3 46.41 18.07 -35.88
CA THR A 3 45.07 18.66 -35.92
C THR A 3 44.88 19.53 -34.68
N THR A 4 44.93 20.85 -34.85
CA THR A 4 44.53 21.84 -33.85
C THR A 4 43.03 21.74 -33.61
N THR A 5 42.62 21.12 -32.51
CA THR A 5 41.24 21.14 -32.05
C THR A 5 40.90 22.54 -31.53
N ALA A 6 40.12 23.29 -32.30
CA ALA A 6 39.53 24.55 -31.86
C ALA A 6 38.59 24.26 -30.68
N GLN A 7 38.97 24.72 -29.49
CA GLN A 7 38.14 24.59 -28.30
C GLN A 7 37.07 25.69 -28.34
N PRO A 8 35.78 25.35 -28.20
CA PRO A 8 34.70 26.34 -28.17
C PRO A 8 34.93 27.29 -26.98
N THR A 9 34.89 28.60 -27.25
CA THR A 9 35.00 29.64 -26.22
C THR A 9 33.59 30.02 -25.80
N TYR A 10 33.14 29.54 -24.64
CA TYR A 10 31.83 29.89 -24.09
C TYR A 10 31.92 31.20 -23.30
N THR A 11 30.93 32.08 -23.48
CA THR A 11 30.84 33.29 -22.66
C THR A 11 30.11 32.99 -21.35
N TYR A 12 30.30 33.85 -20.34
CA TYR A 12 29.61 33.72 -19.06
C TYR A 12 28.08 33.75 -19.21
N GLU A 13 27.55 34.55 -20.14
CA GLU A 13 26.11 34.61 -20.41
C GLU A 13 25.57 33.30 -21.00
N ASP A 14 26.32 32.64 -21.89
CA ASP A 14 25.91 31.36 -22.47
C ASP A 14 25.77 30.28 -21.39
N ILE A 15 26.69 30.29 -20.43
CA ILE A 15 26.68 29.39 -19.28
C ILE A 15 25.46 29.67 -18.40
N LEU A 16 25.18 30.94 -18.09
CA LEU A 16 24.00 31.31 -17.28
C LEU A 16 22.67 30.92 -17.95
N ARG A 17 22.55 31.10 -19.27
CA ARG A 17 21.37 30.66 -20.03
C ARG A 17 21.21 29.15 -19.98
N LEU A 18 22.30 28.41 -20.12
CA LEU A 18 22.28 26.96 -20.02
C LEU A 18 21.85 26.48 -18.63
N PHE A 19 22.32 27.14 -17.56
CA PHE A 19 21.86 26.86 -16.19
C PHE A 19 20.37 27.15 -16.01
N ALA A 20 19.87 28.30 -16.48
CA ALA A 20 18.46 28.63 -16.39
C ALA A 20 17.55 27.65 -17.15
N GLU A 21 17.98 27.21 -18.34
CA GLU A 21 17.26 26.18 -19.10
C GLU A 21 17.31 24.81 -18.42
N THR A 22 18.44 24.46 -17.81
CA THR A 22 18.61 23.21 -17.08
C THR A 22 17.73 23.19 -15.83
N ASP A 23 17.70 24.28 -15.07
CA ASP A 23 16.83 24.42 -13.90
C ASP A 23 15.36 24.28 -14.27
N ARG A 24 14.93 24.90 -15.38
CA ARG A 24 13.55 24.76 -15.86
C ARG A 24 13.23 23.30 -16.21
N LYS A 25 14.09 22.63 -16.98
CA LYS A 25 13.91 21.21 -17.34
C LYS A 25 13.93 20.30 -16.11
N MET A 26 14.77 20.60 -15.13
CA MET A 26 14.81 19.85 -13.87
C MET A 26 13.52 20.01 -13.07
N GLN A 27 12.96 21.22 -13.00
CA GLN A 27 11.68 21.47 -12.34
C GLN A 27 10.53 20.75 -13.06
N GLU A 28 10.47 20.80 -14.39
CA GLU A 28 9.48 20.08 -15.20
C GLU A 28 9.59 18.56 -14.99
N ASN A 29 10.81 18.01 -15.03
CA ASN A 29 11.04 16.57 -14.78
C ASN A 29 10.67 16.17 -13.35
N ALA A 30 10.96 17.00 -12.35
CA ALA A 30 10.61 16.72 -10.96
C ALA A 30 9.09 16.66 -10.76
N GLN A 31 8.34 17.55 -11.42
CA GLN A 31 6.88 17.52 -11.41
C GLN A 31 6.34 16.26 -12.09
N GLN A 32 6.86 15.92 -13.27
CA GLN A 32 6.45 14.71 -13.99
C GLN A 32 6.76 13.43 -13.21
N MET A 33 7.93 13.35 -12.58
CA MET A 33 8.30 12.22 -11.71
C MET A 33 7.34 12.09 -10.53
N LYS A 34 6.99 13.21 -9.87
CA LYS A 34 6.04 13.19 -8.77
C LYS A 34 4.66 12.68 -9.19
N GLU A 35 4.16 13.16 -10.33
CA GLU A 35 2.88 12.68 -10.88
C GLU A 35 2.92 11.19 -11.25
N MET A 36 4.04 10.74 -11.82
CA MET A 36 4.26 9.34 -12.17
C MET A 36 4.29 8.45 -10.92
N ASP A 37 5.01 8.86 -9.88
CA ASP A 37 5.09 8.16 -8.60
C ASP A 37 3.71 8.04 -7.95
N GLU A 38 2.93 9.13 -7.93
CA GLU A 38 1.56 9.09 -7.40
C GLU A 38 0.65 8.12 -8.17
N ARG A 39 0.77 8.08 -9.50
CA ARG A 39 0.01 7.15 -10.35
C ARG A 39 0.45 5.70 -10.13
N LEU A 40 1.75 5.46 -9.99
CA LEU A 40 2.31 4.14 -9.71
C LEU A 40 1.87 3.64 -8.34
N ASN A 41 1.97 4.46 -7.31
CA ASN A 41 1.52 4.14 -5.95
C ASN A 41 0.04 3.74 -5.92
N LYS A 42 -0.83 4.48 -6.63
CA LYS A 42 -2.26 4.13 -6.75
C LYS A 42 -2.47 2.78 -7.42
N LYS A 43 -1.75 2.50 -8.50
CA LYS A 43 -1.86 1.22 -9.22
C LYS A 43 -1.34 0.03 -8.39
N ILE A 44 -0.23 0.21 -7.70
CA ILE A 44 0.35 -0.80 -6.81
C ILE A 44 -0.60 -1.09 -5.64
N GLY A 45 -1.16 -0.05 -5.01
CA GLY A 45 -2.16 -0.22 -3.96
C GLY A 45 -3.40 -0.99 -4.44
N ALA A 46 -3.92 -0.65 -5.63
CA ALA A 46 -5.04 -1.37 -6.21
C ALA A 46 -4.73 -2.84 -6.53
N LEU A 47 -3.50 -3.13 -6.98
CA LEU A 47 -3.05 -4.51 -7.22
C LEU A 47 -2.87 -5.28 -5.91
N GLY A 48 -2.32 -4.64 -4.88
CA GLY A 48 -2.18 -5.23 -3.54
C GLY A 48 -3.53 -5.61 -2.93
N ASN A 49 -4.55 -4.75 -3.08
CA ASN A 49 -5.91 -5.06 -2.63
C ASN A 49 -6.49 -6.28 -3.36
N ARG A 50 -6.41 -6.30 -4.71
CA ARG A 50 -6.89 -7.43 -5.51
C ARG A 50 -6.16 -8.73 -5.19
N LEU A 51 -4.86 -8.66 -4.90
CA LEU A 51 -4.07 -9.81 -4.48
C LEU A 51 -4.52 -10.29 -3.09
N GLY A 52 -4.80 -9.38 -2.17
CA GLY A 52 -5.37 -9.70 -0.86
C GLY A 52 -6.72 -10.41 -0.98
N ASP A 53 -7.62 -9.91 -1.83
CA ASP A 53 -8.92 -10.53 -2.10
C ASP A 53 -8.75 -11.94 -2.70
N PHE A 54 -7.84 -12.09 -3.66
CA PHE A 54 -7.54 -13.38 -4.29
C PHE A 54 -7.02 -14.41 -3.28
N VAL A 55 -6.07 -14.01 -2.43
CA VAL A 55 -5.52 -14.89 -1.38
C VAL A 55 -6.62 -15.29 -0.38
N GLN A 56 -7.52 -14.37 -0.01
CA GLN A 56 -8.65 -14.69 0.86
C GLN A 56 -9.57 -15.74 0.23
N GLU A 57 -9.95 -15.57 -1.04
CA GLU A 57 -10.82 -16.52 -1.74
C GLU A 57 -10.17 -17.90 -1.91
N MET A 58 -8.86 -17.96 -2.13
CA MET A 58 -8.13 -19.24 -2.16
C MET A 58 -8.01 -19.91 -0.79
N LEU A 59 -7.90 -19.12 0.29
CA LEU A 59 -7.76 -19.66 1.64
C LEU A 59 -9.07 -20.24 2.19
N ARG A 60 -10.23 -19.70 1.80
CA ARG A 60 -11.54 -20.19 2.26
C ARG A 60 -11.69 -21.73 2.17
N PRO A 61 -11.56 -22.37 1.00
CA PRO A 61 -11.73 -23.82 0.89
C PRO A 61 -10.66 -24.58 1.68
N ALA A 62 -9.40 -24.14 1.62
CA ALA A 62 -8.29 -24.80 2.32
C ALA A 62 -8.45 -24.78 3.85
N VAL A 63 -8.97 -23.67 4.41
CA VAL A 63 -9.22 -23.53 5.84
C VAL A 63 -10.37 -24.42 6.29
N VAL A 64 -11.44 -24.51 5.49
CA VAL A 64 -12.56 -25.43 5.76
C VAL A 64 -12.08 -26.88 5.76
N GLU A 65 -11.32 -27.28 4.73
CA GLU A 65 -10.75 -28.64 4.63
C GLU A 65 -9.81 -28.97 5.80
N LEU A 66 -8.94 -28.02 6.19
CA LEU A 66 -8.03 -28.20 7.31
C LEU A 66 -8.78 -28.42 8.63
N PHE A 67 -9.76 -27.58 8.94
CA PHE A 67 -10.50 -27.68 10.20
C PHE A 67 -11.39 -28.93 10.24
N GLN A 68 -12.02 -29.30 9.13
CA GLN A 68 -12.75 -30.57 9.03
C GLN A 68 -11.84 -31.78 9.27
N THR A 69 -10.63 -31.77 8.70
CA THR A 69 -9.63 -32.85 8.91
C THR A 69 -9.19 -32.94 10.37
N LEU A 70 -9.15 -31.80 11.07
CA LEU A 70 -8.84 -31.71 12.50
C LEU A 70 -10.04 -32.08 13.41
N GLY A 71 -11.17 -32.48 12.85
CA GLY A 71 -12.39 -32.84 13.60
C GLY A 71 -13.17 -31.64 14.15
N ILE A 72 -12.92 -30.44 13.62
CA ILE A 72 -13.64 -29.22 13.97
C ILE A 72 -14.75 -29.01 12.95
N ALA A 73 -16.00 -29.06 13.40
CA ALA A 73 -17.16 -28.85 12.54
C ALA A 73 -17.28 -27.36 12.17
N VAL A 74 -16.88 -26.99 10.97
CA VAL A 74 -17.00 -25.60 10.51
C VAL A 74 -18.46 -25.34 10.12
N HIS A 75 -19.15 -24.49 10.89
CA HIS A 75 -20.53 -24.11 10.62
C HIS A 75 -20.60 -22.85 9.77
N GLU A 76 -19.78 -21.84 10.11
CA GLU A 76 -19.81 -20.54 9.46
C GLU A 76 -18.40 -19.98 9.27
N VAL A 77 -18.18 -19.36 8.10
CA VAL A 77 -16.91 -18.70 7.75
C VAL A 77 -17.20 -17.27 7.30
N TYR A 78 -16.70 -16.31 8.06
CA TYR A 78 -16.90 -14.89 7.81
C TYR A 78 -15.58 -14.23 7.37
N PRO A 79 -15.53 -13.63 6.18
CA PRO A 79 -14.40 -12.80 5.78
C PRO A 79 -14.47 -11.39 6.36
N ASN A 80 -13.32 -10.75 6.53
CA ASN A 80 -13.19 -9.32 6.81
C ASN A 80 -14.05 -8.85 7.99
N ILE A 81 -13.98 -9.57 9.12
CA ILE A 81 -14.65 -9.13 10.35
C ILE A 81 -13.82 -8.03 11.00
N GLY A 82 -14.39 -6.84 11.11
CA GLY A 82 -13.89 -5.75 11.95
C GLY A 82 -14.67 -5.67 13.26
N VAL A 83 -14.00 -5.86 14.40
CA VAL A 83 -14.60 -5.61 15.73
C VAL A 83 -14.13 -4.27 16.26
N ASN A 84 -15.04 -3.29 16.34
CA ASN A 84 -14.76 -1.98 16.91
C ASN A 84 -15.11 -1.94 18.41
N ARG A 85 -14.24 -2.53 19.23
CA ARG A 85 -14.18 -2.24 20.68
C ARG A 85 -12.74 -1.89 21.05
N ASN A 86 -12.54 -0.69 21.58
CA ASN A 86 -11.29 -0.24 22.22
C ASN A 86 -9.98 -0.46 21.43
N GLY A 87 -9.99 -0.28 20.10
CA GLY A 87 -8.76 -0.35 19.30
C GLY A 87 -8.87 -0.99 17.92
N GLY A 88 -10.04 -1.48 17.53
CA GLY A 88 -10.31 -1.97 16.17
C GLY A 88 -9.47 -3.21 15.81
N MET A 89 -9.99 -4.41 16.03
CA MET A 89 -9.35 -5.63 15.56
C MET A 89 -9.98 -6.06 14.23
N GLU A 90 -9.19 -6.05 13.15
CA GLU A 90 -9.59 -6.61 11.86
C GLU A 90 -9.06 -8.04 11.74
N VAL A 91 -9.96 -8.99 11.47
CA VAL A 91 -9.65 -10.40 11.24
C VAL A 91 -10.05 -10.71 9.81
N ASP A 92 -9.11 -11.29 9.07
CA ASP A 92 -9.30 -11.51 7.63
C ASP A 92 -10.21 -12.71 7.36
N LEU A 93 -10.17 -13.72 8.23
CA LEU A 93 -11.07 -14.87 8.20
C LEU A 93 -11.44 -15.30 9.62
N PHE A 94 -12.73 -15.33 9.93
CA PHE A 94 -13.27 -15.76 11.21
C PHE A 94 -14.13 -17.01 11.01
N VAL A 95 -13.76 -18.09 11.70
CA VAL A 95 -14.40 -19.40 11.60
C VAL A 95 -15.05 -19.73 12.93
N VAL A 96 -16.33 -20.10 12.90
CA VAL A 96 -17.12 -20.43 14.11
C VAL A 96 -17.71 -21.82 14.00
N ASP A 97 -17.62 -22.54 15.11
CA ASP A 97 -18.32 -23.76 15.45
C ASP A 97 -19.19 -23.54 16.70
N ASP A 98 -20.04 -24.49 17.06
CA ASP A 98 -20.85 -24.51 18.28
C ASP A 98 -20.04 -24.29 19.56
N SER A 99 -18.77 -24.72 19.57
CA SER A 99 -17.91 -24.72 20.76
C SER A 99 -16.71 -23.78 20.69
N GLN A 100 -16.29 -23.37 19.48
CA GLN A 100 -15.00 -22.72 19.26
C GLN A 100 -15.08 -21.64 18.19
N ALA A 101 -14.27 -20.59 18.35
CA ALA A 101 -14.12 -19.52 17.38
C ALA A 101 -12.63 -19.30 17.07
N ILE A 102 -12.28 -19.31 15.78
CA ILE A 102 -10.90 -19.19 15.31
C ILE A 102 -10.78 -17.95 14.41
N ALA A 103 -9.86 -17.06 14.77
CA ALA A 103 -9.54 -15.85 14.02
C ALA A 103 -8.22 -16.03 13.27
N ILE A 104 -8.25 -15.94 11.95
CA ILE A 104 -7.07 -16.04 11.07
C ILE A 104 -6.77 -14.65 10.51
N ARG A 105 -5.52 -14.23 10.66
CA ARG A 105 -4.98 -13.01 10.06
C ARG A 105 -3.67 -13.37 9.32
N PRO A 106 -3.61 -13.33 7.98
CA PRO A 106 -2.35 -13.32 7.26
C PRO A 106 -1.51 -12.11 7.64
N ALA A 107 -0.20 -12.27 7.65
CA ALA A 107 0.73 -11.19 7.95
C ALA A 107 0.64 -10.10 6.86
N ARG A 108 -0.14 -9.04 7.11
CA ARG A 108 -0.13 -7.81 6.32
C ARG A 108 0.86 -6.82 6.96
N SER A 109 1.55 -6.02 6.17
CA SER A 109 2.21 -4.81 6.68
C SER A 109 1.13 -3.95 7.34
N ALA A 110 1.27 -3.64 8.63
CA ALA A 110 0.26 -2.91 9.37
C ALA A 110 -0.13 -1.61 8.63
N PRO A 111 -1.43 -1.31 8.45
CA PRO A 111 -1.82 0.00 7.95
C PRO A 111 -1.29 1.07 8.93
N PRO A 112 -0.90 2.27 8.44
CA PRO A 112 -0.47 3.34 9.31
C PRO A 112 -1.55 3.60 10.37
N PRO A 113 -1.17 3.83 11.64
CA PRO A 113 -2.13 3.99 12.72
C PRO A 113 -3.12 5.09 12.34
N THR A 114 -4.41 4.75 12.33
CA THR A 114 -5.47 5.70 12.06
C THR A 114 -5.43 6.78 13.14
N PRO A 115 -5.44 8.08 12.80
CA PRO A 115 -5.45 9.13 13.81
C PRO A 115 -6.73 8.97 14.63
N ARG A 116 -6.56 8.68 15.93
CA ARG A 116 -7.67 8.61 16.89
C ARG A 116 -8.39 9.94 16.83
N ARG A 117 -9.65 9.94 16.35
CA ARG A 117 -10.55 11.07 16.54
C ARG A 117 -10.66 11.28 18.05
N ALA A 118 -10.16 12.42 18.54
CA ALA A 118 -10.41 12.87 19.89
C ALA A 118 -11.93 13.05 20.02
N CYS A 119 -12.60 12.10 20.67
CA CYS A 119 -13.96 12.29 21.13
C CYS A 119 -13.94 13.41 22.16
N ALA A 120 -14.43 14.59 21.78
CA ALA A 120 -14.82 15.62 22.72
C ALA A 120 -15.98 15.04 23.55
N LEU A 121 -15.70 14.70 24.80
CA LEU A 121 -16.72 14.42 25.80
C LEU A 121 -17.43 15.75 26.08
N SER A 122 -18.62 15.91 25.50
CA SER A 122 -19.58 16.92 25.92
C SER A 122 -20.15 16.46 27.26
N ASN A 123 -19.68 17.06 28.36
CA ASN A 123 -20.31 16.89 29.67
C ASN A 123 -21.65 17.64 29.66
N ASN A 124 -22.69 16.96 30.11
CA ASN A 124 -23.98 17.52 30.49
C ASN A 124 -23.99 17.66 32.01
#